data_AF-A0A4Y6UBH7-F1
#
_entry.id   AF-A0A4Y6UBH7-F1
#
_cell.length_a   1.000
_cell.length_b   1.000
_cell.length_c   1.000
_cell.angle_alpha   90.00
_cell.angle_beta   90.00
_cell.angle_gamma   90.00
#
_symmetry.space_group_name_H-M   'P 1'
#
loop_
_entity.id
_entity.type
_entity.pdbx_description
1 polymer ?
#
loop_
_entity_poly.entity_id
_entity_poly.type
_entity_poly.pdbx_seq_one_letter_code
_entity_poly.pdbx_strand_id
1 'polypeptide(L)'
;MADNTHTVTSFETELHKLRAMMAEMGEITQQQVTLALDAITEHEPEAAQKAITLDPRVDALERDVEALAIRMLALRSPMGADLREIVAALKITGDLERIGDYAASIAKRAAIVSEESGNIPLGGLRNMGRLVIENIALMVKALVGQNPTLALEVWHADRAIDEQYTTLFRELVTYMMEDARNIRPCTELLFVARNLERIGDHATNIAERVFYAVTGENMPASRPKGRKVTTASITGEVLAAHQDGQSAKADDAEGEQPPAPRPSAP
;
A
#
# COMPACT_ATOMS: atom_id res chain seq x y z
N MET A 1 2.61 9.80 -49.68
CA MET A 1 1.67 8.93 -48.95
C MET A 1 2.39 7.89 -48.07
N ALA A 2 3.52 7.31 -48.50
CA ALA A 2 4.32 6.39 -47.64
C ALA A 2 4.87 7.06 -46.35
N ASP A 3 5.26 8.33 -46.42
CA ASP A 3 5.89 9.06 -45.30
C ASP A 3 4.95 9.26 -44.08
N ASN A 4 3.66 9.43 -44.35
CA ASN A 4 2.65 9.60 -43.31
C ASN A 4 2.35 8.27 -42.61
N THR A 5 2.37 7.16 -43.35
CA THR A 5 2.17 5.81 -42.80
C THR A 5 3.35 5.42 -41.91
N HIS A 6 4.59 5.67 -42.32
CA HIS A 6 5.78 5.38 -41.49
C HIS A 6 5.83 6.21 -40.21
N THR A 7 5.38 7.47 -40.27
CA THR A 7 5.31 8.36 -39.10
C THR A 7 4.29 7.88 -38.07
N VAL A 8 3.11 7.44 -38.52
CA VAL A 8 2.05 6.90 -37.64
C VAL A 8 2.48 5.58 -36.99
N THR A 9 3.04 4.64 -37.78
CA THR A 9 3.52 3.36 -37.24
C THR A 9 4.67 3.54 -36.24
N SER A 10 5.57 4.51 -36.48
CA SER A 10 6.64 4.84 -35.54
C SER A 10 6.09 5.40 -34.22
N PHE A 11 5.05 6.23 -34.25
CA PHE A 11 4.46 6.79 -33.05
C PHE A 11 3.72 5.75 -32.22
N GLU A 12 2.92 4.89 -32.86
CA GLU A 12 2.27 3.76 -32.20
C GLU A 12 3.30 2.84 -31.52
N THR A 13 4.44 2.60 -32.18
CA THR A 13 5.56 1.83 -31.61
C THR A 13 6.14 2.51 -30.36
N GLU A 14 6.29 3.84 -30.37
CA GLU A 14 6.75 4.62 -29.21
C GLU A 14 5.74 4.55 -28.04
N LEU A 15 4.43 4.64 -28.31
CA LEU A 15 3.39 4.46 -27.28
C LEU A 15 3.41 3.04 -26.70
N HIS A 16 3.54 2.02 -27.54
CA HIS A 16 3.66 0.64 -27.08
C HIS A 16 4.89 0.44 -26.20
N LYS A 17 6.02 1.05 -26.58
CA LYS A 17 7.24 1.03 -25.76
C LYS A 17 7.02 1.72 -24.41
N LEU A 18 6.37 2.89 -24.39
CA LEU A 18 6.05 3.63 -23.17
C LEU A 18 5.22 2.77 -22.21
N ARG A 19 4.16 2.12 -22.72
CA ARG A 19 3.32 1.19 -21.95
C ARG A 19 4.11 0.00 -21.41
N ALA A 20 4.96 -0.61 -22.24
CA ALA A 20 5.77 -1.77 -21.84
C ALA A 20 6.76 -1.42 -20.72
N MET A 21 7.40 -0.26 -20.78
CA MET A 21 8.31 0.21 -19.73
C MET A 21 7.58 0.46 -18.40
N MET A 22 6.40 1.10 -18.44
CA MET A 22 5.61 1.28 -17.21
C MET A 22 5.08 -0.06 -16.66
N ALA A 23 4.76 -1.02 -17.52
CA ALA A 23 4.37 -2.37 -17.10
C ALA A 23 5.52 -3.07 -16.38
N GLU A 24 6.73 -2.99 -16.92
CA GLU A 24 7.95 -3.51 -16.31
C GLU A 24 8.20 -2.87 -14.93
N MET A 25 8.05 -1.55 -14.81
CA MET A 25 8.10 -0.86 -13.51
C MET A 25 7.05 -1.40 -12.53
N GLY A 26 5.82 -1.59 -12.98
CA GLY A 26 4.74 -2.17 -12.18
C GLY A 26 5.04 -3.58 -11.67
N GLU A 27 5.61 -4.43 -12.52
CA GLU A 27 6.03 -5.79 -12.13
C GLU A 27 7.18 -5.78 -11.11
N ILE A 28 8.19 -4.92 -11.31
CA ILE A 28 9.31 -4.80 -10.38
C ILE A 28 8.84 -4.30 -9.02
N THR A 29 8.00 -3.26 -9.00
CA THR A 29 7.47 -2.68 -7.76
C THR A 29 6.56 -3.66 -7.02
N GLN A 30 5.73 -4.44 -7.73
CA GLN A 30 4.97 -5.55 -7.12
C GLN A 30 5.92 -6.59 -6.49
N GLN A 31 7.01 -6.94 -7.18
CA GLN A 31 8.01 -7.87 -6.66
C GLN A 31 8.71 -7.31 -5.42
N GLN A 32 9.06 -6.02 -5.41
CA GLN A 32 9.66 -5.37 -4.24
C GLN A 32 8.73 -5.44 -3.03
N VAL A 33 7.44 -5.13 -3.19
CA VAL A 33 6.46 -5.20 -2.11
C VAL A 33 6.33 -6.63 -1.57
N THR A 34 6.29 -7.62 -2.46
CA THR A 34 6.22 -9.04 -2.09
C THR A 34 7.45 -9.45 -1.25
N LEU A 35 8.65 -9.18 -1.76
CA LEU A 35 9.91 -9.49 -1.06
C LEU A 35 10.04 -8.76 0.28
N ALA A 36 9.60 -7.50 0.35
CA ALA A 36 9.62 -6.71 1.56
C ALA A 36 8.68 -7.27 2.64
N LEU A 37 7.52 -7.80 2.23
CA LEU A 37 6.58 -8.47 3.12
C LEU A 37 7.11 -9.83 3.57
N ASP A 38 7.62 -10.65 2.66
CA ASP A 38 8.20 -11.97 2.98
C ASP A 38 9.33 -11.84 4.00
N ALA A 39 10.16 -10.81 3.87
CA ALA A 39 11.24 -10.53 4.81
C ALA A 39 10.74 -10.32 6.25
N ILE A 40 9.52 -9.83 6.42
CA ILE A 40 8.89 -9.62 7.73
C ILE A 40 8.09 -10.86 8.16
N THR A 41 7.24 -11.38 7.28
CA THR A 41 6.25 -12.40 7.66
C THR A 41 6.80 -13.81 7.65
N GLU A 42 7.86 -14.07 6.90
CA GLU A 42 8.55 -15.36 6.81
C GLU A 42 9.94 -15.33 7.45
N HIS A 43 10.35 -14.20 8.03
CA HIS A 43 11.68 -14.00 8.63
C HIS A 43 12.84 -14.27 7.67
N GLU A 44 12.70 -13.84 6.41
CA GLU A 44 13.68 -14.06 5.34
C GLU A 44 14.54 -12.80 5.08
N PRO A 45 15.70 -12.62 5.75
CA PRO A 45 16.50 -11.41 5.61
C PRO A 45 17.07 -11.21 4.20
N GLU A 46 17.29 -12.29 3.45
CA GLU A 46 17.70 -12.20 2.06
C GLU A 46 16.63 -11.54 1.17
N ALA A 47 15.34 -11.71 1.49
CA ALA A 47 14.25 -11.10 0.73
C ALA A 47 14.28 -9.57 0.87
N ALA A 48 14.60 -9.05 2.07
CA ALA A 48 14.75 -7.61 2.28
C ALA A 48 15.88 -7.03 1.41
N GLN A 49 17.03 -7.70 1.36
CA GLN A 49 18.14 -7.23 0.54
C GLN A 49 17.79 -7.25 -0.95
N LYS A 50 17.11 -8.30 -1.42
CA LYS A 50 16.63 -8.39 -2.82
C LYS A 50 15.67 -7.24 -3.16
N ALA A 51 14.72 -6.93 -2.29
CA ALA A 51 13.78 -5.81 -2.48
C ALA A 51 14.51 -4.46 -2.63
N ILE A 52 15.52 -4.20 -1.80
CA ILE A 52 16.30 -2.96 -1.85
C ILE A 52 17.14 -2.88 -3.14
N THR A 53 17.68 -4.00 -3.62
CA THR A 53 18.50 -4.00 -4.84
C THR A 53 17.73 -3.78 -6.14
N LEU A 54 16.40 -3.94 -6.12
CA LEU A 54 15.53 -3.67 -7.26
C LEU A 54 15.25 -2.16 -7.43
N ASP A 55 15.41 -1.37 -6.38
CA ASP A 55 15.09 0.06 -6.31
C ASP A 55 15.79 0.88 -7.41
N PRO A 56 17.13 0.75 -7.64
CA PRO A 56 17.80 1.54 -8.68
C PRO A 56 17.33 1.21 -10.10
N ARG A 57 16.73 0.03 -10.33
CA ARG A 57 16.16 -0.33 -11.63
C ARG A 57 14.85 0.41 -11.87
N VAL A 58 14.03 0.63 -10.83
CA VAL A 58 12.82 1.44 -10.92
C VAL A 58 13.19 2.89 -11.25
N ASP A 59 14.17 3.47 -10.55
CA ASP A 59 14.66 4.83 -10.83
C ASP A 59 15.20 5.00 -12.26
N ALA A 60 15.86 3.96 -12.78
CA ALA A 60 16.41 3.99 -14.14
C ALA A 60 15.27 3.96 -15.17
N LEU A 61 14.28 3.08 -14.98
CA LEU A 61 13.11 3.01 -15.83
C LEU A 61 12.27 4.29 -15.76
N GLU A 62 12.15 4.92 -14.59
CA GLU A 62 11.48 6.22 -14.45
C GLU A 62 12.10 7.25 -15.39
N ARG A 63 13.41 7.45 -15.29
CA ARG A 63 14.16 8.39 -16.13
C ARG A 63 14.01 8.07 -17.62
N ASP A 64 14.03 6.80 -17.99
CA ASP A 64 13.87 6.38 -19.38
C ASP A 64 12.45 6.65 -19.90
N VAL A 65 11.42 6.40 -19.09
CA VAL A 65 10.02 6.70 -19.43
C VAL A 65 9.82 8.21 -19.60
N GLU A 66 10.33 9.02 -18.67
CA GLU A 66 10.24 10.48 -18.75
C GLU A 66 10.93 11.02 -20.01
N ALA A 67 12.15 10.54 -20.30
CA ALA A 67 12.89 10.96 -21.47
C ALA A 67 12.17 10.60 -22.78
N LEU A 68 11.53 9.42 -22.84
CA LEU A 68 10.74 9.01 -24.00
C LEU A 68 9.48 9.87 -24.14
N ALA A 69 8.72 10.07 -23.06
CA ALA A 69 7.51 10.88 -23.07
C ALA A 69 7.78 12.32 -23.51
N ILE A 70 8.82 12.96 -22.97
CA ILE A 70 9.24 14.32 -23.35
C ILE A 70 9.62 14.38 -24.84
N ARG A 71 10.37 13.38 -25.33
CA ARG A 71 10.74 13.29 -26.75
C ARG A 71 9.51 13.18 -27.65
N MET A 72 8.53 12.35 -27.27
CA MET A 72 7.28 12.20 -28.03
C MET A 72 6.50 13.51 -28.08
N LEU A 73 6.38 14.23 -26.96
CA LEU A 73 5.75 15.55 -26.91
C LEU A 73 6.45 16.54 -27.82
N ALA A 74 7.78 16.59 -27.79
CA ALA A 74 8.58 17.54 -28.55
C ALA A 74 8.58 17.27 -30.07
N LEU A 75 8.62 16.00 -30.48
CA LEU A 75 8.81 15.64 -31.89
C LEU A 75 7.51 15.37 -32.64
N ARG A 76 6.40 15.06 -31.95
CA ARG A 76 5.18 14.55 -32.59
C ARG A 76 3.96 15.46 -32.40
N SER A 77 4.00 16.42 -31.48
CA SER A 77 2.86 17.30 -31.15
C SER A 77 1.53 16.53 -31.01
N PRO A 78 1.47 15.51 -30.13
CA PRO A 78 0.30 14.64 -30.00
C PRO A 78 -0.93 15.43 -29.53
N MET A 79 -2.12 14.96 -29.89
CA MET A 79 -3.39 15.62 -29.60
C MET A 79 -4.41 14.65 -29.01
N GLY A 80 -5.42 15.19 -28.32
CA GLY A 80 -6.55 14.39 -27.85
C GLY A 80 -6.13 13.25 -26.93
N ALA A 81 -6.47 12.01 -27.30
CA ALA A 81 -6.19 10.82 -26.52
C ALA A 81 -4.68 10.58 -26.34
N ASP A 82 -3.89 10.76 -27.40
CA ASP A 82 -2.44 10.54 -27.38
C ASP A 82 -1.73 11.48 -26.39
N LEU A 83 -2.15 12.75 -26.35
CA LEU A 83 -1.62 13.72 -25.40
C LEU A 83 -1.98 13.32 -23.96
N ARG A 84 -3.23 12.90 -23.71
CA ARG A 84 -3.64 12.46 -22.37
C ARG A 84 -2.84 11.25 -21.93
N GLU A 85 -2.60 10.30 -22.82
CA GLU A 85 -1.85 9.09 -22.52
C GLU A 85 -0.40 9.42 -22.14
N ILE A 86 0.30 10.24 -22.92
CA ILE A 86 1.69 10.61 -22.64
C ILE A 86 1.80 11.41 -21.34
N VAL A 87 0.86 12.32 -21.08
CA VAL A 87 0.81 13.08 -19.81
C VAL A 87 0.46 12.18 -18.62
N ALA A 88 -0.44 11.22 -18.81
CA ALA A 88 -0.76 10.24 -17.78
C ALA A 88 0.46 9.38 -17.46
N ALA A 89 1.20 8.93 -18.49
CA ALA A 89 2.42 8.15 -18.32
C ALA A 89 3.42 8.84 -17.40
N LEU A 90 3.76 10.11 -17.68
CA LEU A 90 4.67 10.89 -16.82
C LEU A 90 4.27 10.87 -15.33
N LYS A 91 2.97 11.00 -15.05
CA LYS A 91 2.49 11.02 -13.67
C LYS A 91 2.39 9.62 -13.05
N ILE A 92 2.06 8.60 -13.84
CA ILE A 92 1.97 7.20 -13.42
C ILE A 92 3.36 6.68 -13.05
N THR A 93 4.37 7.02 -13.85
CA THR A 93 5.76 6.65 -13.60
C THR A 93 6.26 7.14 -12.24
N GLY A 94 5.97 8.40 -11.89
CA GLY A 94 6.29 8.91 -10.56
C GLY A 94 5.53 8.22 -9.42
N ASP A 95 4.28 7.77 -9.63
CA ASP A 95 3.59 6.96 -8.60
C ASP A 95 4.19 5.55 -8.47
N LEU A 96 4.67 4.95 -9.57
CA LEU A 96 5.35 3.65 -9.54
C LEU A 96 6.68 3.75 -8.78
N GLU A 97 7.45 4.81 -9.00
CA GLU A 97 8.66 5.10 -8.20
C GLU A 97 8.31 5.17 -6.71
N ARG A 98 7.27 5.92 -6.33
CA ARG A 98 6.82 6.00 -4.93
C ARG A 98 6.46 4.66 -4.32
N ILE A 99 5.83 3.77 -5.09
CA ILE A 99 5.53 2.40 -4.62
C ILE A 99 6.83 1.64 -4.32
N GLY A 100 7.83 1.72 -5.22
CA GLY A 100 9.15 1.12 -5.01
C GLY A 100 9.85 1.66 -3.77
N ASP A 101 9.83 2.99 -3.60
CA ASP A 101 10.36 3.73 -2.47
C ASP A 101 9.78 3.23 -1.11
N TYR A 102 8.46 3.07 -1.06
CA TYR A 102 7.77 2.54 0.12
C TYR A 102 8.08 1.06 0.36
N ALA A 103 8.21 0.25 -0.70
CA ALA A 103 8.62 -1.13 -0.59
C ALA A 103 10.04 -1.27 -0.02
N ALA A 104 10.98 -0.45 -0.51
CA ALA A 104 12.34 -0.38 0.01
C ALA A 104 12.36 0.08 1.49
N SER A 105 11.48 1.02 1.87
CA SER A 105 11.30 1.44 3.26
C SER A 105 10.79 0.30 4.16
N ILE A 106 9.85 -0.52 3.69
CA ILE A 106 9.38 -1.71 4.40
C ILE A 106 10.52 -2.72 4.57
N ALA A 107 11.25 -3.02 3.50
CA ALA A 107 12.37 -3.96 3.53
C ALA A 107 13.47 -3.55 4.52
N LYS A 108 13.82 -2.26 4.59
CA LYS A 108 14.80 -1.72 5.55
C LYS A 108 14.38 -1.91 7.02
N ARG A 109 13.08 -2.01 7.30
CA ARG A 109 12.54 -2.24 8.64
C ARG A 109 12.43 -3.72 9.01
N ALA A 110 12.53 -4.63 8.04
CA ALA A 110 12.35 -6.06 8.26
C ALA A 110 13.31 -6.64 9.31
N ALA A 111 14.59 -6.24 9.28
CA ALA A 111 15.58 -6.68 10.26
C ALA A 111 15.19 -6.29 11.70
N ILE A 112 14.73 -5.04 11.87
CA ILE A 112 14.33 -4.49 13.16
C ILE A 112 13.10 -5.24 13.71
N VAL A 113 12.12 -5.49 12.85
CA VAL A 113 10.91 -6.24 13.19
C VAL A 113 11.29 -7.69 13.55
N SER A 114 12.13 -8.35 12.76
CA SER A 114 12.49 -9.76 13.01
C SER A 114 13.22 -9.99 14.32
N GLU A 115 14.04 -9.05 14.78
CA GLU A 115 14.79 -9.18 16.03
C GLU A 115 13.92 -8.95 17.28
N GLU A 116 12.85 -8.15 17.17
CA GLU A 116 12.15 -7.61 18.34
C GLU A 116 10.66 -7.95 18.43
N SER A 117 10.04 -8.50 17.38
CA SER A 117 8.59 -8.75 17.33
C SER A 117 8.06 -9.70 18.40
N GLY A 118 8.94 -10.49 19.03
CA GLY A 118 8.53 -11.46 20.05
C GLY A 118 7.38 -12.35 19.56
N ASN A 119 6.23 -12.30 20.26
CA ASN A 119 5.03 -13.09 19.96
C ASN A 119 3.91 -12.27 19.25
N ILE A 120 4.18 -11.07 18.73
CA ILE A 120 3.15 -10.26 18.06
C ILE A 120 2.66 -10.99 16.79
N PRO A 121 1.37 -11.35 16.68
CA PRO A 121 0.86 -12.06 15.50
C PRO A 121 0.91 -11.18 14.24
N LEU A 122 1.51 -11.71 13.18
CA LEU A 122 1.64 -11.01 11.88
C LEU A 122 0.47 -11.26 10.91
N GLY A 123 -0.60 -11.91 11.37
CA GLY A 123 -1.75 -12.26 10.52
C GLY A 123 -2.44 -11.06 9.89
N GLY A 124 -2.65 -9.99 10.66
CA GLY A 124 -3.25 -8.74 10.17
C GLY A 124 -2.38 -8.06 9.10
N LEU A 125 -1.05 -8.07 9.29
CA LEU A 125 -0.09 -7.55 8.33
C LEU A 125 -0.08 -8.37 7.03
N ARG A 126 -0.03 -9.71 7.15
CA ARG A 126 -0.06 -10.64 6.00
C ARG A 126 -1.31 -10.44 5.15
N ASN A 127 -2.48 -10.27 5.78
CA ASN A 127 -3.71 -10.00 5.04
C ASN A 127 -3.67 -8.64 4.32
N MET A 128 -3.18 -7.59 4.98
CA MET A 128 -3.03 -6.27 4.36
C MET A 128 -2.08 -6.32 3.16
N GLY A 129 -0.92 -6.97 3.32
CA GLY A 129 0.07 -7.14 2.26
C GLY A 129 -0.50 -7.86 1.04
N ARG A 130 -1.27 -8.94 1.25
CA ARG A 130 -1.96 -9.65 0.16
C ARG A 130 -2.91 -8.74 -0.61
N LEU A 131 -3.75 -7.96 0.08
CA LEU A 131 -4.68 -7.02 -0.56
C LEU A 131 -3.94 -5.99 -1.41
N VAL A 132 -2.83 -5.45 -0.90
CA VAL A 132 -1.99 -4.49 -1.63
C VAL A 132 -1.37 -5.12 -2.87
N ILE A 133 -0.79 -6.32 -2.78
CA ILE A 133 -0.18 -7.04 -3.92
C ILE A 133 -1.24 -7.33 -4.99
N GLU A 134 -2.42 -7.79 -4.60
CA GLU A 134 -3.54 -8.04 -5.51
C GLU A 134 -3.98 -6.74 -6.22
N ASN A 135 -4.03 -5.62 -5.48
CA ASN A 135 -4.42 -4.33 -6.04
C ASN A 135 -3.37 -3.79 -7.04
N ILE A 136 -2.07 -3.95 -6.76
CA ILE A 136 -0.99 -3.60 -7.70
C ILE A 136 -1.10 -4.47 -8.97
N ALA A 137 -1.31 -5.79 -8.83
CA ALA A 137 -1.44 -6.68 -9.98
C ALA A 137 -2.63 -6.28 -10.87
N LEU A 138 -3.74 -5.85 -10.26
CA LEU A 138 -4.91 -5.34 -10.97
C LEU A 138 -4.62 -3.99 -11.65
N MET A 139 -3.89 -3.10 -10.98
CA MET A 139 -3.43 -1.82 -11.52
C MET A 139 -2.53 -2.01 -12.74
N VAL A 140 -1.59 -2.97 -12.72
CA VAL A 140 -0.74 -3.28 -13.88
C VAL A 140 -1.60 -3.76 -15.05
N LYS A 141 -2.58 -4.63 -14.81
CA LYS A 141 -3.51 -5.09 -15.85
C LYS A 141 -4.34 -3.94 -16.44
N ALA A 142 -4.83 -3.03 -15.60
CA ALA A 142 -5.56 -1.84 -16.05
C ALA A 142 -4.68 -0.94 -16.94
N LEU A 143 -3.43 -0.73 -16.54
CA LEU A 143 -2.47 0.08 -17.27
C LEU A 143 -2.11 -0.52 -18.63
N VAL A 144 -1.72 -1.79 -18.67
CA VAL A 144 -1.33 -2.50 -19.91
C VAL A 144 -2.52 -2.62 -20.87
N GLY A 145 -3.68 -2.99 -20.33
CA GLY A 145 -4.89 -3.17 -21.12
C GLY A 145 -5.60 -1.88 -21.50
N GLN A 146 -5.13 -0.71 -21.02
CA GLN A 146 -5.83 0.57 -21.14
C GLN A 146 -7.32 0.43 -20.79
N ASN A 147 -7.59 -0.24 -19.66
CA ASN A 147 -8.93 -0.71 -19.32
C ASN A 147 -9.53 0.12 -18.17
N PRO A 148 -10.51 1.00 -18.44
CA PRO A 148 -11.13 1.85 -17.43
C PRO A 148 -11.99 1.06 -16.44
N THR A 149 -12.49 -0.12 -16.82
CA THR A 149 -13.26 -0.98 -15.91
C THR A 149 -12.35 -1.58 -14.83
N LEU A 150 -11.19 -2.11 -15.23
CA LEU A 150 -10.19 -2.60 -14.28
C LEU A 150 -9.65 -1.47 -13.40
N ALA A 151 -9.49 -0.26 -13.95
CA ALA A 151 -9.12 0.91 -13.15
C ALA A 151 -10.16 1.21 -12.05
N LEU A 152 -11.46 1.16 -12.37
CA LEU A 152 -12.51 1.32 -11.36
C LEU A 152 -12.46 0.21 -10.29
N GLU A 153 -12.14 -1.03 -10.68
CA GLU A 153 -11.98 -2.12 -9.71
C GLU A 153 -10.82 -1.86 -8.73
N VAL A 154 -9.67 -1.38 -9.21
CA VAL A 154 -8.53 -0.96 -8.34
C VAL A 154 -8.97 0.08 -7.33
N TRP A 155 -9.70 1.09 -7.83
CA TRP A 155 -10.19 2.21 -7.04
C TRP A 155 -11.20 1.77 -5.96
N HIS A 156 -12.00 0.74 -6.24
CA HIS A 156 -12.91 0.15 -5.25
C HIS A 156 -12.20 -0.78 -4.25
N ALA A 157 -11.18 -1.51 -4.70
CA ALA A 157 -10.44 -2.47 -3.86
C ALA A 157 -9.63 -1.78 -2.73
N ASP A 158 -9.22 -0.52 -2.94
CA ASP A 158 -8.51 0.30 -1.95
C ASP A 158 -9.24 0.41 -0.60
N ARG A 159 -10.58 0.39 -0.63
CA ARG A 159 -11.40 0.39 0.58
C ARG A 159 -11.04 -0.74 1.55
N ALA A 160 -10.77 -1.94 1.04
CA ALA A 160 -10.41 -3.08 1.88
C ALA A 160 -9.03 -2.89 2.53
N ILE A 161 -8.11 -2.18 1.85
CA ILE A 161 -6.78 -1.85 2.38
C ILE A 161 -6.92 -0.83 3.52
N ASP A 162 -7.73 0.21 3.35
CA ASP A 162 -8.04 1.21 4.38
C ASP A 162 -8.67 0.59 5.65
N GLU A 163 -9.65 -0.31 5.46
CA GLU A 163 -10.33 -1.01 6.54
C GLU A 163 -9.37 -1.96 7.29
N GLN A 164 -8.51 -2.66 6.55
CA GLN A 164 -7.49 -3.54 7.12
C GLN A 164 -6.42 -2.75 7.88
N TYR A 165 -5.97 -1.60 7.35
CA TYR A 165 -5.05 -0.70 8.05
C TYR A 165 -5.61 -0.27 9.41
N THR A 166 -6.88 0.15 9.43
CA THR A 166 -7.54 0.59 10.66
C THR A 166 -7.63 -0.53 11.70
N THR A 167 -7.91 -1.75 11.24
CA THR A 167 -7.99 -2.95 12.10
C THR A 167 -6.62 -3.28 12.68
N LEU A 168 -5.59 -3.38 11.83
CA LEU A 168 -4.22 -3.66 12.25
C LEU A 168 -3.68 -2.58 13.20
N PHE A 169 -4.02 -1.31 12.98
CA PHE A 169 -3.64 -0.22 13.86
C PHE A 169 -4.19 -0.43 15.28
N ARG A 170 -5.47 -0.78 15.42
CA ARG A 170 -6.11 -1.06 16.72
C ARG A 170 -5.46 -2.25 17.43
N GLU A 171 -5.21 -3.33 16.69
CA GLU A 171 -4.54 -4.51 17.22
C GLU A 171 -3.16 -4.16 17.79
N LEU A 172 -2.34 -3.45 17.02
CA LEU A 172 -0.99 -3.06 17.44
C LEU A 172 -0.99 -2.14 18.65
N VAL A 173 -1.89 -1.15 18.72
CA VAL A 173 -2.01 -0.30 19.92
C VAL A 173 -2.42 -1.13 21.14
N THR A 174 -3.31 -2.11 20.98
CA THR A 174 -3.73 -2.98 22.09
C THR A 174 -2.53 -3.77 22.64
N TYR A 175 -1.70 -4.35 21.76
CA TYR A 175 -0.48 -5.05 22.19
C TYR A 175 0.52 -4.14 22.93
N MET A 176 0.61 -2.86 22.55
CA MET A 176 1.44 -1.88 23.27
C MET A 176 0.93 -1.59 24.69
N MET A 177 -0.40 -1.62 24.88
CA MET A 177 -1.02 -1.38 26.18
C MET A 177 -0.89 -2.59 27.11
N GLU A 178 -0.96 -3.80 26.56
CA GLU A 178 -0.79 -5.04 27.31
C GLU A 178 0.63 -5.21 27.85
N ASP A 179 1.64 -4.80 27.08
CA ASP A 179 3.04 -4.87 27.49
C ASP A 179 3.89 -3.77 26.85
N ALA A 180 4.52 -2.93 27.69
CA ALA A 180 5.38 -1.84 27.24
C ALA A 180 6.60 -2.31 26.42
N ARG A 181 7.01 -3.58 26.54
CA ARG A 181 8.07 -4.17 25.71
C ARG A 181 7.68 -4.25 24.23
N ASN A 182 6.38 -4.27 23.92
CA ASN A 182 5.86 -4.31 22.55
C ASN A 182 5.86 -2.95 21.86
N ILE A 183 6.11 -1.84 22.58
CA ILE A 183 6.03 -0.48 22.01
C ILE A 183 6.90 -0.33 20.77
N ARG A 184 8.17 -0.73 20.85
CA ARG A 184 9.12 -0.60 19.74
C ARG A 184 8.74 -1.48 18.52
N PRO A 185 8.56 -2.81 18.65
CA PRO A 185 8.19 -3.65 17.50
C PRO A 185 6.82 -3.28 16.91
N CYS A 186 5.81 -2.97 17.74
CA CYS A 186 4.51 -2.51 17.22
C CYS A 186 4.63 -1.17 16.48
N THR A 187 5.52 -0.27 16.89
CA THR A 187 5.76 1.00 16.19
C THR A 187 6.37 0.77 14.80
N GLU A 188 7.32 -0.16 14.69
CA GLU A 188 7.90 -0.54 13.40
C GLU A 188 6.84 -1.17 12.48
N LEU A 189 5.99 -2.06 13.03
CA LEU A 189 4.86 -2.64 12.29
C LEU A 189 3.83 -1.59 11.84
N LEU A 190 3.59 -0.54 12.65
CA LEU A 190 2.73 0.58 12.26
C LEU A 190 3.31 1.37 11.09
N PHE A 191 4.63 1.58 11.06
CA PHE A 191 5.28 2.21 9.90
C PHE A 191 5.18 1.36 8.64
N VAL A 192 5.33 0.03 8.78
CA VAL A 192 5.12 -0.91 7.67
C VAL A 192 3.68 -0.84 7.16
N ALA A 193 2.70 -0.93 8.06
CA ALA A 193 1.28 -0.84 7.72
C ALA A 193 0.94 0.48 7.03
N ARG A 194 1.53 1.60 7.49
CA ARG A 194 1.34 2.91 6.85
C ARG A 194 1.93 2.98 5.45
N ASN A 195 3.09 2.38 5.22
CA ASN A 195 3.68 2.30 3.89
C ASN A 195 2.83 1.45 2.94
N LEU A 196 2.24 0.35 3.42
CA LEU A 196 1.28 -0.46 2.65
C LEU A 196 0.02 0.33 2.27
N GLU A 197 -0.54 1.13 3.19
CA GLU A 197 -1.67 2.02 2.87
C GLU A 197 -1.29 3.05 1.81
N ARG A 198 -0.12 3.68 1.93
CA ARG A 198 0.38 4.62 0.91
C ARG A 198 0.55 3.98 -0.47
N ILE A 199 1.01 2.73 -0.52
CA ILE A 199 1.10 1.97 -1.77
C ILE A 199 -0.29 1.78 -2.40
N GLY A 200 -1.31 1.45 -1.59
CA GLY A 200 -2.71 1.39 -2.05
C GLY A 200 -3.22 2.72 -2.61
N ASP A 201 -2.93 3.83 -1.92
CA ASP A 201 -3.24 5.19 -2.36
C ASP A 201 -2.60 5.50 -3.74
N HIS A 202 -1.33 5.13 -3.96
CA HIS A 202 -0.66 5.33 -5.25
C HIS A 202 -1.22 4.43 -6.36
N ALA A 203 -1.55 3.17 -6.06
CA ALA A 203 -2.24 2.30 -7.03
C ALA A 203 -3.59 2.90 -7.47
N THR A 204 -4.33 3.48 -6.53
CA THR A 204 -5.58 4.21 -6.81
C THR A 204 -5.34 5.45 -7.67
N ASN A 205 -4.31 6.24 -7.35
CA ASN A 205 -3.95 7.41 -8.14
C ASN A 205 -3.56 7.02 -9.58
N ILE A 206 -2.87 5.88 -9.78
CA ILE A 206 -2.55 5.33 -11.12
C ILE A 206 -3.84 4.92 -11.84
N ALA A 207 -4.76 4.23 -11.17
CA ALA A 207 -6.04 3.84 -11.74
C ALA A 207 -6.87 5.05 -12.21
N GLU A 208 -6.94 6.12 -11.41
CA GLU A 208 -7.59 7.38 -11.80
C GLU A 208 -6.98 7.95 -13.09
N ARG A 209 -5.66 7.88 -13.25
CA ARG A 209 -4.95 8.36 -14.45
C ARG A 209 -5.18 7.48 -15.67
N VAL A 210 -5.21 6.15 -15.49
CA VAL A 210 -5.56 5.21 -16.57
C VAL A 210 -6.99 5.48 -17.06
N PHE A 211 -7.93 5.62 -16.14
CA PHE A 211 -9.32 5.93 -16.47
C PHE A 211 -9.43 7.24 -17.25
N TYR A 212 -8.77 8.30 -16.79
CA TYR A 212 -8.75 9.59 -17.47
C TYR A 212 -8.07 9.54 -18.85
N ALA A 213 -6.96 8.82 -18.98
CA ALA A 213 -6.26 8.69 -20.26
C ALA A 213 -7.20 8.11 -21.33
N VAL A 214 -7.89 7.03 -20.99
CA VAL A 214 -8.80 6.31 -21.89
C VAL A 214 -10.08 7.08 -22.16
N THR A 215 -10.77 7.52 -21.11
CA THR A 215 -12.14 8.07 -21.23
C THR A 215 -12.15 9.58 -21.50
N GLY A 216 -11.13 10.31 -21.05
CA GLY A 216 -11.14 11.77 -20.99
C GLY A 216 -11.97 12.33 -19.83
N GLU A 217 -12.55 11.49 -19.00
CA GLU A 217 -13.38 11.86 -17.84
C GLU A 217 -12.65 11.54 -16.53
N ASN A 218 -13.00 12.28 -15.47
CA ASN A 218 -12.49 11.99 -14.14
C ASN A 218 -13.35 10.91 -13.48
N MET A 219 -12.72 10.04 -12.67
CA MET A 219 -13.47 9.19 -11.76
C MET A 219 -14.32 10.02 -10.78
N PRO A 220 -15.38 9.43 -10.19
CA PRO A 220 -16.23 10.13 -9.23
C PRO A 220 -15.42 10.78 -8.08
N ALA A 221 -15.80 12.01 -7.71
CA ALA A 221 -15.05 12.80 -6.73
C ALA A 221 -14.98 12.17 -5.33
N SER A 222 -15.97 11.35 -4.96
CA SER A 222 -16.00 10.65 -3.67
C SER A 222 -15.48 9.22 -3.82
N ARG A 223 -14.21 9.03 -3.43
CA ARG A 223 -13.65 7.68 -3.21
C ARG A 223 -14.47 6.92 -2.17
N PRO A 224 -14.72 5.60 -2.33
CA PRO A 224 -15.31 4.75 -1.31
C PRO A 224 -14.29 4.54 -0.19
N LYS A 225 -13.84 5.62 0.46
CA LYS A 225 -12.90 5.52 1.57
C LYS A 225 -13.61 4.78 2.69
N GLY A 226 -12.89 3.85 3.31
CA GLY A 226 -13.25 3.42 4.66
C GLY A 226 -13.38 4.67 5.55
N ARG A 227 -14.15 4.61 6.64
CA ARG A 227 -14.26 5.73 7.58
C ARG A 227 -12.83 6.17 7.93
N LYS A 228 -12.43 7.40 7.58
CA LYS A 228 -11.13 7.97 7.95
C LYS A 228 -11.10 8.18 9.46
N VAL A 229 -10.79 7.13 10.20
CA VAL A 229 -10.54 7.22 11.63
C VAL A 229 -9.12 7.76 11.76
N THR A 230 -8.95 8.92 12.37
CA THR A 230 -7.62 9.47 12.61
C THR A 230 -6.90 8.58 13.61
N THR A 231 -5.57 8.47 13.52
CA THR A 231 -4.78 7.72 14.51
C THR A 231 -5.08 8.17 15.93
N ALA A 232 -5.31 9.48 16.14
CA ALA A 232 -5.76 10.06 17.40
C ALA A 232 -7.16 9.61 17.86
N SER A 233 -8.11 9.46 16.94
CA SER A 233 -9.44 8.93 17.24
C SER A 233 -9.35 7.44 17.57
N ILE A 234 -8.54 6.66 16.84
CA ILE A 234 -8.35 5.24 17.12
C ILE A 234 -7.69 5.04 18.48
N THR A 235 -6.62 5.77 18.79
CA THR A 235 -5.97 5.66 20.10
C THR A 235 -6.91 6.07 21.23
N GLY A 236 -7.72 7.13 21.04
CA GLY A 236 -8.74 7.53 22.01
C GLY A 236 -9.80 6.44 22.26
N GLU A 237 -10.32 5.81 21.20
CA GLU A 237 -11.26 4.69 21.28
C GLU A 237 -10.65 3.50 22.05
N VAL A 238 -9.42 3.11 21.72
CA VAL A 238 -8.74 1.98 22.35
C VAL A 238 -8.42 2.27 23.83
N LEU A 239 -7.96 3.48 24.14
CA LEU A 239 -7.69 3.92 25.51
C LEU A 239 -8.97 3.92 26.38
N ALA A 240 -10.08 4.43 25.85
CA ALA A 240 -11.37 4.43 26.54
C ALA A 240 -11.86 3.00 26.82
N ALA A 241 -11.83 2.12 25.81
CA ALA A 241 -12.22 0.73 25.96
C ALA A 241 -11.36 -0.03 27.00
N HIS A 242 -10.06 0.28 27.07
CA HIS A 242 -9.17 -0.32 28.05
C HIS A 242 -9.44 0.18 29.48
N GLN A 243 -9.77 1.47 29.65
CA GLN A 243 -10.12 2.03 30.96
C GLN A 243 -11.43 1.41 31.48
N ASP A 244 -12.47 1.34 30.64
CA ASP A 244 -13.76 0.72 30.99
C ASP A 244 -13.59 -0.76 31.37
N GLY A 245 -12.74 -1.50 30.65
CA GLY A 245 -12.43 -2.90 30.95
C GLY A 245 -11.63 -3.12 32.24
N GLN A 246 -10.80 -2.17 32.66
CA GLN A 246 -10.11 -2.20 33.96
C GLN A 246 -11.05 -1.87 35.12
N SER A 247 -11.94 -0.90 34.95
CA SER A 247 -12.96 -0.55 35.96
C SER A 247 -13.92 -1.71 36.22
N ALA A 248 -14.40 -2.39 35.18
CA ALA A 248 -15.28 -3.56 35.33
C ALA A 248 -14.61 -4.73 36.08
N LYS A 249 -13.31 -4.97 35.83
CA LYS A 249 -12.55 -6.02 36.56
C LYS A 249 -12.26 -5.66 38.02
N ALA A 250 -12.16 -4.37 38.35
CA ALA A 250 -11.99 -3.92 39.73
C ALA A 250 -13.30 -4.10 40.53
N ASP A 251 -14.44 -3.77 39.93
CA ASP A 251 -15.75 -3.95 40.56
C ASP A 251 -16.10 -5.43 40.81
N ASP A 252 -15.73 -6.34 39.89
CA ASP A 252 -15.89 -7.78 40.09
C ASP A 252 -15.00 -8.34 41.22
N ALA A 253 -13.82 -7.76 41.45
CA ALA A 253 -12.90 -8.17 42.51
C ALA A 253 -13.31 -7.67 43.90
N GLU A 254 -14.06 -6.56 44.00
CA GLU A 254 -14.61 -6.05 45.27
C GLU A 254 -15.89 -6.80 45.72
N GLY A 255 -16.55 -7.53 44.81
CA GLY A 255 -17.77 -8.31 45.10
C GLY A 255 -17.54 -9.65 45.81
N GLU A 256 -16.30 -10.15 45.89
CA GLU A 256 -15.98 -11.47 46.45
C GLU A 256 -15.50 -11.34 47.92
N GLN A 257 -16.44 -10.99 48.80
CA GLN A 257 -16.19 -10.96 50.25
C GLN A 257 -16.00 -12.39 50.77
N PRO A 258 -14.86 -12.74 51.40
CA PRO A 258 -14.61 -14.10 51.86
C PRO A 258 -15.66 -14.53 52.91
N PRO A 259 -16.15 -15.79 52.88
CA PRO A 259 -17.22 -16.24 53.75
C PRO A 259 -16.82 -16.06 55.23
N ALA A 260 -17.73 -15.47 56.01
CA ALA A 260 -17.52 -15.20 57.42
C ALA A 260 -17.08 -16.46 58.19
N PRO A 261 -16.12 -16.35 59.12
CA PRO A 261 -15.63 -17.50 59.87
C PRO A 261 -16.76 -18.09 60.72
N ARG A 262 -16.93 -19.41 60.64
CA ARG A 262 -17.94 -20.14 61.41
C ARG A 262 -17.68 -19.98 62.91
N PRO A 263 -18.72 -19.79 63.74
CA PRO A 263 -18.54 -19.68 65.19
C PRO A 263 -18.06 -21.01 65.77
N SER A 264 -17.00 -20.94 66.58
CA SER A 264 -16.48 -22.06 67.36
C SER A 264 -17.53 -22.53 68.37
N ALA A 265 -17.90 -23.81 68.30
CA ALA A 265 -18.77 -24.45 69.28
C ALA A 265 -18.03 -24.69 70.61
N PRO A 266 -18.75 -24.67 71.76
CA PRO A 266 -18.16 -24.74 73.10
C PRO A 266 -17.54 -26.09 73.47
#